data_AF-A0A673A9N1-F1
#
_entry.id   AF-A0A673A9N1-F1
#
_cell.length_a   1.000
_cell.length_b   1.000
_cell.length_c   1.000
_cell.angle_alpha   90.00
_cell.angle_beta   90.00
_cell.angle_gamma   90.00
#
_symmetry.space_group_name_H-M   'P 1'
#
loop_
_entity.id
_entity.type
_entity.pdbx_description
1 polymer ?
#
loop_
_entity_poly.entity_id
_entity_poly.type
_entity_poly.pdbx_seq_one_letter_code
_entity_poly.pdbx_strand_id
1 'polypeptide(L)'
;MISHIKTSRSLHIMCQIPVFCWISSTVLEHMLTSDQREELPKTLTDLYSHFIMVQTKRKKNKYEKGHETSLEEMTKADMEVLLKLGRLAFEQLEKRNMMFYQEDLDQCGLDVTEALVYSGVCTEIFKRETVIFQKTVYSFVHLSVQEFLAAVYIYHCYTNNNTEVLKRFLGDQDRDSESLSMKMFRYFTVNDSLDVFLRKTVEKSLKSENGHLDLFVRFLHGLCLESNHRLLGGLLGRKENRPKLIHKVIKNLKEMNTEDICPDRSINIFYCLTEMKDQTVHQEIHEFLKSENRSQKELSEIQCSALAYMLQMSVEVLDELDLKKYNTSDEGRRRLIPAVRNYRKAELSNCGLSDTHCEVVASALKSNPSHLRLLDLSENNLQDSGVKLASGLESPNCRLETLWMRRCSLSEISCSSLASALKSNPSHLIKLSLGGNELKDSSLKELCGFLQSPDCKLQSLWLWDCSLSKISCSYLAAALKSNPSHLIELNLSLNNLMYSDVKELEDLVRSPHCKLKKLIWK
;
A
#
# COMPACT_ATOMS: atom_id res chain seq x y z
N MET A 1 16.31 -15.92 -20.45
CA MET A 1 15.06 -15.29 -19.97
C MET A 1 14.88 -15.41 -18.45
N ILE A 2 14.61 -16.61 -17.91
CA ILE A 2 14.31 -16.79 -16.46
C ILE A 2 15.43 -16.30 -15.54
N SER A 3 16.70 -16.59 -15.88
CA SER A 3 17.85 -16.12 -15.09
C SER A 3 17.91 -14.58 -15.00
N HIS A 4 17.61 -13.85 -16.10
CA HIS A 4 17.56 -12.39 -16.11
C HIS A 4 16.38 -11.84 -15.28
N ILE A 5 15.20 -12.46 -15.39
CA ILE A 5 14.06 -12.02 -14.56
C ILE A 5 14.38 -12.19 -13.08
N LYS A 6 15.09 -13.26 -12.70
CA LYS A 6 15.49 -13.51 -11.31
C LYS A 6 16.56 -12.54 -10.78
N THR A 7 17.38 -11.91 -11.65
CA THR A 7 18.37 -10.92 -11.19
C THR A 7 17.73 -9.57 -10.84
N SER A 8 16.56 -9.26 -11.39
CA SER A 8 15.78 -8.07 -11.01
C SER A 8 14.60 -8.46 -10.12
N ARG A 9 14.71 -8.17 -8.81
CA ARG A 9 13.66 -8.50 -7.82
C ARG A 9 12.31 -7.89 -8.20
N SER A 10 12.29 -6.66 -8.72
CA SER A 10 11.07 -6.00 -9.17
C SER A 10 10.41 -6.74 -10.34
N LEU A 11 11.16 -7.10 -11.39
CA LEU A 11 10.64 -7.87 -12.52
C LEU A 11 10.16 -9.26 -12.08
N HIS A 12 10.90 -9.91 -11.18
CA HIS A 12 10.54 -11.22 -10.65
C HIS A 12 9.20 -11.22 -9.92
N ILE A 13 8.97 -10.23 -9.04
CA ILE A 13 7.72 -10.09 -8.29
C ILE A 13 6.54 -9.88 -9.25
N MET A 14 6.70 -9.02 -10.26
CA MET A 14 5.61 -8.72 -11.19
C MET A 14 5.23 -9.94 -12.04
N CYS A 15 6.18 -10.82 -12.36
CA CYS A 15 5.92 -12.09 -13.05
C CYS A 15 5.11 -13.11 -12.23
N GLN A 16 4.63 -12.77 -11.03
CA GLN A 16 3.59 -13.54 -10.35
C GLN A 16 2.19 -13.29 -10.96
N ILE A 17 2.03 -12.22 -11.74
CA ILE A 17 0.80 -11.87 -12.43
C ILE A 17 0.95 -12.24 -13.92
N PRO A 18 0.03 -13.04 -14.51
CA PRO A 18 0.17 -13.58 -15.87
C PRO A 18 0.45 -12.56 -16.97
N VAL A 19 -0.16 -11.37 -16.91
CA VAL A 19 0.04 -10.33 -17.93
C VAL A 19 1.49 -9.82 -17.97
N PHE A 20 2.16 -9.74 -16.81
CA PHE A 20 3.55 -9.34 -16.76
C PHE A 20 4.49 -10.43 -17.27
N CYS A 21 4.12 -11.72 -17.12
CA CYS A 21 4.81 -12.80 -17.81
C CYS A 21 4.70 -12.64 -19.33
N TRP A 22 3.52 -12.30 -19.84
CA TRP A 22 3.29 -12.09 -21.28
C TRP A 22 4.06 -10.86 -21.81
N ILE A 23 4.02 -9.72 -21.12
CA ILE A 23 4.80 -8.52 -21.48
C ILE A 23 6.30 -8.84 -21.46
N SER A 24 6.79 -9.45 -20.37
CA SER A 24 8.20 -9.81 -20.23
C SER A 24 8.66 -10.78 -21.31
N SER A 25 7.85 -11.79 -21.62
CA SER A 25 8.17 -12.76 -22.67
C SER A 25 8.19 -12.10 -24.03
N THR A 26 7.21 -11.24 -24.34
CA THR A 26 7.14 -10.49 -25.60
C THR A 26 8.38 -9.62 -25.81
N VAL A 27 8.81 -8.90 -24.77
CA VAL A 27 10.00 -8.04 -24.84
C VAL A 27 11.27 -8.86 -24.94
N LEU A 28 11.45 -9.85 -24.07
CA LEU A 28 12.68 -10.63 -24.01
C LEU A 28 12.87 -11.53 -25.24
N GLU A 29 11.79 -12.07 -25.82
CA GLU A 29 11.82 -12.78 -27.10
C GLU A 29 12.36 -11.87 -28.22
N HIS A 30 11.81 -10.66 -28.35
CA HIS A 30 12.27 -9.69 -29.35
C HIS A 30 13.74 -9.31 -29.13
N MET A 31 14.14 -9.01 -27.89
CA MET A 31 15.51 -8.56 -27.61
C MET A 31 16.54 -9.68 -27.78
N LEU A 32 16.24 -10.92 -27.40
CA LEU A 32 17.18 -12.06 -27.51
C LEU A 32 17.39 -12.53 -28.94
N THR A 33 16.43 -12.26 -29.83
CA THR A 33 16.51 -12.56 -31.27
C THR A 33 17.16 -11.44 -32.08
N SER A 34 17.32 -10.25 -31.49
CA SER A 34 18.04 -9.10 -32.07
C SER A 34 19.47 -8.98 -31.51
N ASP A 35 20.35 -8.22 -32.17
CA ASP A 35 21.71 -7.94 -31.68
C ASP A 35 21.75 -7.06 -30.40
N GLN A 36 20.60 -6.63 -29.87
CA GLN A 36 20.49 -5.78 -28.66
C GLN A 36 20.63 -6.56 -27.34
N ARG A 37 21.51 -7.57 -27.28
CA ARG A 37 21.71 -8.39 -26.06
C ARG A 37 22.30 -7.62 -24.87
N GLU A 38 22.91 -6.45 -25.10
CA GLU A 38 23.69 -5.74 -24.08
C GLU A 38 22.86 -4.91 -23.08
N GLU A 39 21.58 -4.57 -23.37
CA GLU A 39 20.75 -3.71 -22.51
C GLU A 39 19.38 -4.31 -22.14
N LEU A 40 19.34 -5.56 -21.65
CA LEU A 40 18.10 -6.14 -21.15
C LEU A 40 17.43 -5.25 -20.06
N PRO A 41 16.09 -5.12 -20.06
CA PRO A 41 15.38 -4.22 -19.16
C PRO A 41 15.65 -4.57 -17.69
N LYS A 42 15.99 -3.57 -16.88
CA LYS A 42 16.29 -3.74 -15.45
C LYS A 42 15.16 -3.24 -14.54
N THR A 43 14.39 -2.26 -15.02
CA THR A 43 13.26 -1.64 -14.33
C THR A 43 11.93 -1.89 -15.06
N LEU A 44 10.79 -1.58 -14.43
CA LEU A 44 9.51 -1.69 -15.14
C LEU A 44 9.42 -0.68 -16.26
N THR A 45 9.95 0.53 -16.05
CA THR A 45 9.95 1.55 -17.09
C THR A 45 10.74 1.09 -18.32
N ASP A 46 11.93 0.49 -18.14
CA ASP A 46 12.69 -0.08 -19.26
C ASP A 46 11.88 -1.18 -19.99
N LEU A 47 11.19 -2.05 -19.22
CA LEU A 47 10.39 -3.13 -19.79
C LEU A 47 9.23 -2.58 -20.63
N TYR A 48 8.50 -1.59 -20.14
CA TYR A 48 7.35 -1.01 -20.83
C TYR A 48 7.77 -0.12 -22.02
N SER A 49 8.89 0.58 -21.93
CA SER A 49 9.47 1.31 -23.06
C SER A 49 9.81 0.36 -24.21
N HIS A 50 10.48 -0.76 -23.91
CA HIS A 50 10.71 -1.80 -24.91
C HIS A 50 9.41 -2.43 -25.41
N PHE A 51 8.43 -2.65 -24.54
CA PHE A 51 7.15 -3.22 -24.92
C PHE A 51 6.45 -2.38 -25.99
N ILE A 52 6.33 -1.06 -25.79
CA ILE A 52 5.74 -0.17 -26.81
C ILE A 52 6.54 -0.19 -28.11
N MET A 53 7.87 -0.15 -28.04
CA MET A 53 8.72 -0.27 -29.22
C MET A 53 8.45 -1.58 -29.99
N VAL A 54 8.32 -2.72 -29.29
CA VAL A 54 8.03 -4.02 -29.89
C VAL A 54 6.65 -4.03 -30.53
N GLN A 55 5.63 -3.45 -29.89
CA GLN A 55 4.28 -3.35 -30.47
C GLN A 55 4.27 -2.50 -31.75
N THR A 56 5.00 -1.38 -31.77
CA THR A 56 5.16 -0.54 -32.96
C THR A 56 5.85 -1.30 -34.10
N LYS A 57 6.92 -2.05 -33.80
CA LYS A 57 7.61 -2.89 -34.81
C LYS A 57 6.69 -3.99 -35.36
N ARG A 58 5.92 -4.66 -34.50
CA ARG A 58 4.97 -5.70 -34.91
C ARG A 58 3.83 -5.14 -35.78
N LYS A 59 3.31 -3.94 -35.47
CA LYS A 59 2.37 -3.20 -36.33
C LYS A 59 2.93 -3.07 -37.74
N LYS A 60 4.13 -2.52 -37.89
CA LYS A 60 4.76 -2.26 -39.20
C LYS A 60 4.86 -3.55 -40.02
N ASN A 61 5.37 -4.62 -39.41
CA ASN A 61 5.52 -5.91 -40.11
C ASN A 61 4.18 -6.51 -40.57
N LYS A 62 3.10 -6.28 -39.82
CA LYS A 62 1.78 -6.87 -40.12
C LYS A 62 1.00 -6.08 -41.17
N TYR A 63 1.08 -4.75 -41.14
CA TYR A 63 0.22 -3.87 -41.94
C TYR A 63 0.96 -3.04 -43.00
N GLU A 64 2.27 -2.87 -42.89
CA GLU A 64 3.12 -2.07 -43.79
C GLU A 64 4.15 -2.99 -44.48
N LYS A 65 3.68 -3.97 -45.28
CA LYS A 65 4.55 -4.83 -46.09
C LYS A 65 5.23 -3.99 -47.18
N GLY A 66 6.53 -3.67 -47.06
CA GLY A 66 7.26 -3.16 -48.24
C GLY A 66 8.57 -2.39 -48.07
N HIS A 67 9.00 -1.99 -46.87
CA HIS A 67 10.30 -1.31 -46.73
C HIS A 67 11.15 -1.93 -45.64
N GLU A 68 12.11 -2.77 -46.08
CA GLU A 68 13.37 -2.96 -45.37
C GLU A 68 14.15 -1.65 -45.41
N THR A 69 13.79 -0.70 -44.55
CA THR A 69 14.71 0.37 -44.16
C THR A 69 15.25 0.05 -42.78
N SER A 70 16.56 -0.12 -42.76
CA SER A 70 17.40 -0.31 -41.58
C SER A 70 17.12 0.73 -40.49
N LEU A 71 17.13 0.23 -39.26
CA LEU A 71 17.33 0.91 -37.97
C LEU A 71 16.19 1.75 -37.35
N GLU A 72 15.56 1.09 -36.36
CA GLU A 72 15.34 1.58 -34.98
C GLU A 72 14.32 2.69 -34.68
N GLU A 73 13.92 3.55 -35.60
CA GLU A 73 13.08 4.70 -35.23
C GLU A 73 11.55 4.53 -35.46
N MET A 74 10.79 4.98 -34.47
CA MET A 74 9.33 5.09 -34.49
C MET A 74 8.91 6.17 -35.51
N THR A 75 7.86 5.95 -36.32
CA THR A 75 7.44 6.98 -37.31
C THR A 75 6.68 8.11 -36.64
N LYS A 76 6.56 9.26 -37.31
CA LYS A 76 5.71 10.38 -36.83
C LYS A 76 4.24 9.95 -36.66
N ALA A 77 3.73 9.12 -37.55
CA ALA A 77 2.35 8.60 -37.44
C ALA A 77 2.19 7.68 -36.22
N ASP A 78 3.17 6.80 -35.98
CA ASP A 78 3.17 5.95 -34.77
C ASP A 78 3.21 6.81 -33.50
N MET A 79 4.04 7.87 -33.49
CA MET A 79 4.13 8.80 -32.38
C MET A 79 2.81 9.52 -32.11
N GLU A 80 2.13 9.98 -33.16
CA GLU A 80 0.85 10.66 -33.04
C GLU A 80 -0.21 9.75 -32.41
N VAL A 81 -0.36 8.52 -32.92
CA VAL A 81 -1.33 7.55 -32.38
C VAL A 81 -0.99 7.21 -30.92
N LEU A 82 0.28 6.95 -30.59
CA LEU A 82 0.69 6.65 -29.23
C LEU A 82 0.49 7.83 -28.26
N LEU A 83 0.66 9.07 -28.72
CA LEU A 83 0.36 10.26 -27.90
C LEU A 83 -1.14 10.42 -27.67
N LYS A 84 -1.98 10.17 -28.67
CA LYS A 84 -3.44 10.16 -28.50
C LYS A 84 -3.88 9.05 -27.54
N LEU A 85 -3.29 7.85 -27.65
CA LEU A 85 -3.52 6.74 -26.70
C LEU A 85 -3.05 7.12 -25.29
N GLY A 86 -1.92 7.81 -25.15
CA GLY A 86 -1.44 8.32 -23.88
C GLY A 86 -2.35 9.39 -23.27
N ARG A 87 -2.92 10.28 -24.11
CA ARG A 87 -3.94 11.24 -23.68
C ARG A 87 -5.18 10.52 -23.15
N LEU A 88 -5.71 9.57 -23.92
CA LEU A 88 -6.85 8.75 -23.49
C LEU A 88 -6.55 8.02 -22.18
N ALA A 89 -5.38 7.40 -22.09
CA ALA A 89 -4.95 6.69 -20.90
C ALA A 89 -4.91 7.60 -19.66
N PHE A 90 -4.36 8.81 -19.80
CA PHE A 90 -4.31 9.80 -18.74
C PHE A 90 -5.70 10.29 -18.33
N GLU A 91 -6.56 10.66 -19.29
CA GLU A 91 -7.90 11.15 -18.98
C GLU A 91 -8.76 10.08 -18.29
N GLN A 92 -8.66 8.82 -18.71
CA GLN A 92 -9.37 7.71 -18.05
C GLN A 92 -8.74 7.35 -16.70
N LEU A 93 -7.42 7.49 -16.55
CA LEU A 93 -6.73 7.28 -15.26
C LEU A 93 -7.21 8.30 -14.22
N GLU A 94 -7.32 9.59 -14.59
CA GLU A 94 -7.86 10.63 -13.71
C GLU A 94 -9.32 10.36 -13.31
N LYS A 95 -10.14 9.88 -14.25
CA LYS A 95 -11.53 9.46 -14.00
C LYS A 95 -11.65 8.14 -13.23
N ARG A 96 -10.53 7.42 -13.02
CA ARG A 96 -10.47 6.06 -12.44
C ARG A 96 -11.27 5.02 -13.23
N ASN A 97 -11.31 5.21 -14.55
CA ASN A 97 -11.96 4.30 -15.48
C ASN A 97 -10.95 3.29 -16.03
N MET A 98 -11.27 2.01 -15.90
CA MET A 98 -10.55 0.91 -16.57
C MET A 98 -11.11 0.62 -17.98
N MET A 99 -12.34 1.05 -18.22
CA MET A 99 -13.11 0.79 -19.42
C MET A 99 -13.62 2.12 -19.99
N PHE A 100 -13.63 2.25 -21.31
CA PHE A 100 -14.04 3.45 -22.02
C PHE A 100 -14.80 3.08 -23.31
N TYR A 101 -15.46 4.06 -23.92
CA TYR A 101 -16.33 3.84 -25.07
C TYR A 101 -15.80 4.53 -26.33
N GLN A 102 -16.50 4.33 -27.44
CA GLN A 102 -16.18 4.99 -28.71
C GLN A 102 -16.09 6.51 -28.55
N GLU A 103 -16.99 7.10 -27.78
CA GLU A 103 -17.04 8.55 -27.61
C GLU A 103 -15.76 9.09 -26.91
N ASP A 104 -15.13 8.29 -26.05
CA ASP A 104 -13.86 8.64 -25.41
C ASP A 104 -12.67 8.58 -26.40
N LEU A 105 -12.70 7.62 -27.34
CA LEU A 105 -11.71 7.52 -28.43
C LEU A 105 -11.82 8.73 -29.37
N ASP A 106 -13.05 9.07 -29.77
CA ASP A 106 -13.34 10.19 -30.66
C ASP A 106 -12.90 11.53 -30.03
N GLN A 107 -13.12 11.72 -28.73
CA GLN A 107 -12.64 12.90 -27.98
C GLN A 107 -11.10 13.04 -27.97
N CYS A 108 -10.39 11.91 -28.09
CA CYS A 108 -8.94 11.86 -28.21
C CYS A 108 -8.46 11.91 -29.67
N GLY A 109 -9.37 11.94 -30.65
CA GLY A 109 -9.06 11.91 -32.08
C GLY A 109 -8.48 10.57 -32.54
N LEU A 110 -8.85 9.48 -31.87
CA LEU A 110 -8.46 8.10 -32.21
C LEU A 110 -9.59 7.42 -32.97
N ASP A 111 -9.29 6.89 -34.15
CA ASP A 111 -10.16 5.86 -34.73
C ASP A 111 -9.91 4.51 -34.05
N VAL A 112 -10.95 3.67 -33.99
CA VAL A 112 -10.89 2.30 -33.48
C VAL A 112 -9.83 1.50 -34.21
N THR A 113 -9.73 1.68 -35.53
CA THR A 113 -8.75 0.94 -36.33
C THR A 113 -7.32 1.31 -35.93
N GLU A 114 -7.05 2.59 -35.67
CA GLU A 114 -5.73 3.07 -35.22
C GLU A 114 -5.35 2.47 -33.85
N ALA A 115 -6.29 2.43 -32.90
CA ALA A 115 -6.05 1.87 -31.57
C ALA A 115 -5.83 0.35 -31.60
N LEU A 116 -6.65 -0.39 -32.37
CA LEU A 116 -6.58 -1.86 -32.45
C LEU A 116 -5.39 -2.40 -33.25
N VAL A 117 -4.80 -1.58 -34.12
CA VAL A 117 -3.55 -1.94 -34.81
C VAL A 117 -2.42 -2.22 -33.81
N TYR A 118 -2.45 -1.56 -32.66
CA TYR A 118 -1.62 -1.89 -31.49
C TYR A 118 -2.29 -2.96 -30.62
N SER A 119 -2.58 -4.13 -31.21
CA SER A 119 -3.36 -5.22 -30.59
C SER A 119 -2.87 -5.71 -29.21
N GLY A 120 -1.63 -5.41 -28.82
CA GLY A 120 -1.11 -5.69 -27.48
C GLY A 120 -1.24 -4.54 -26.47
N VAL A 121 -1.82 -3.41 -26.85
CA VAL A 121 -1.97 -2.20 -26.02
C VAL A 121 -3.42 -1.97 -25.65
N CYS A 122 -4.32 -2.04 -26.63
CA CYS A 122 -5.77 -1.88 -26.47
C CYS A 122 -6.52 -3.15 -26.85
N THR A 123 -7.59 -3.42 -26.12
CA THR A 123 -8.50 -4.56 -26.35
C THR A 123 -9.93 -4.09 -26.48
N GLU A 124 -10.64 -4.65 -27.46
CA GLU A 124 -12.09 -4.50 -27.61
C GLU A 124 -12.81 -5.58 -26.77
N ILE A 125 -13.83 -5.16 -26.04
CA ILE A 125 -14.62 -5.98 -25.12
C ILE A 125 -16.10 -5.75 -25.44
N PHE A 126 -16.76 -6.79 -25.94
CA PHE A 126 -18.19 -6.73 -26.22
C PHE A 126 -19.01 -6.80 -24.93
N LYS A 127 -19.73 -5.72 -24.60
CA LYS A 127 -20.63 -5.71 -23.44
C LYS A 127 -22.04 -6.13 -23.86
N ARG A 128 -22.57 -7.16 -23.20
CA ARG A 128 -23.99 -7.54 -23.28
C ARG A 128 -24.68 -7.05 -22.01
N GLU A 129 -25.25 -5.84 -22.05
CA GLU A 129 -26.23 -5.43 -21.04
C GLU A 129 -27.63 -5.82 -21.52
N THR A 130 -28.50 -6.19 -20.58
CA THR A 130 -29.77 -6.87 -20.82
C THR A 130 -30.61 -6.24 -21.94
N VAL A 131 -30.80 -7.06 -22.98
CA VAL A 131 -31.82 -7.05 -24.04
C VAL A 131 -31.76 -5.99 -25.15
N ILE A 132 -31.21 -4.77 -24.99
CA ILE A 132 -31.50 -3.72 -26.01
C ILE A 132 -30.28 -3.13 -26.74
N PHE A 133 -29.08 -3.02 -26.16
CA PHE A 133 -27.92 -2.44 -26.87
C PHE A 133 -26.62 -3.21 -26.61
N GLN A 134 -26.02 -3.75 -27.68
CA GLN A 134 -24.63 -4.20 -27.67
C GLN A 134 -23.74 -2.97 -27.79
N LYS A 135 -23.37 -2.36 -26.66
CA LYS A 135 -22.39 -1.27 -26.67
C LYS A 135 -20.99 -1.88 -26.62
N THR A 136 -20.16 -1.56 -27.62
CA THR A 136 -18.75 -1.92 -27.60
C THR A 136 -18.04 -1.13 -26.51
N VAL A 137 -17.21 -1.82 -25.74
CA VAL A 137 -16.39 -1.24 -24.68
C VAL A 137 -14.94 -1.54 -24.98
N TYR A 138 -14.06 -0.61 -24.66
CA TYR A 138 -12.63 -0.75 -24.85
C TYR A 138 -11.92 -0.67 -23.51
N SER A 139 -10.77 -1.29 -23.43
CA SER A 139 -9.84 -1.14 -22.32
C SER A 139 -8.41 -1.21 -22.83
N PHE A 140 -7.47 -0.76 -22.01
CA PHE A 140 -6.10 -1.22 -22.18
C PHE A 140 -6.01 -2.70 -21.79
N VAL A 141 -5.03 -3.42 -22.35
CA VAL A 141 -4.80 -4.84 -22.02
C VAL A 141 -4.60 -5.08 -20.52
N HIS A 142 -4.10 -4.06 -19.82
CA HIS A 142 -3.94 -4.04 -18.37
C HIS A 142 -3.79 -2.60 -17.87
N LEU A 143 -4.17 -2.34 -16.61
CA LEU A 143 -4.07 -1.03 -15.97
C LEU A 143 -2.64 -0.46 -16.01
N SER A 144 -1.62 -1.30 -15.87
CA SER A 144 -0.22 -0.86 -15.96
C SER A 144 0.17 -0.32 -17.33
N VAL A 145 -0.46 -0.78 -18.42
CA VAL A 145 -0.24 -0.22 -19.76
C VAL A 145 -0.90 1.14 -19.88
N GLN A 146 -2.10 1.30 -19.30
CA GLN A 146 -2.77 2.60 -19.17
C GLN A 146 -1.91 3.59 -18.38
N GLU A 147 -1.42 3.20 -17.20
CA GLU A 147 -0.56 4.05 -16.36
C GLU A 147 0.76 4.41 -17.06
N PHE A 148 1.37 3.47 -17.79
CA PHE A 148 2.58 3.74 -18.56
C PHE A 148 2.35 4.77 -19.68
N LEU A 149 1.31 4.58 -20.49
CA LEU A 149 0.99 5.50 -21.58
C LEU A 149 0.57 6.88 -21.06
N ALA A 150 -0.16 6.92 -19.95
CA ALA A 150 -0.46 8.16 -19.24
C ALA A 150 0.82 8.87 -18.80
N ALA A 151 1.81 8.14 -18.26
CA ALA A 151 3.09 8.70 -17.85
C ALA A 151 3.88 9.24 -19.05
N VAL A 152 3.91 8.52 -20.17
CA VAL A 152 4.51 9.00 -21.43
C VAL A 152 3.86 10.30 -21.89
N TYR A 153 2.52 10.38 -21.87
CA TYR A 153 1.79 11.58 -22.26
C TYR A 153 2.08 12.77 -21.33
N ILE A 154 2.04 12.58 -20.01
CA ILE A 154 2.29 13.66 -19.06
C ILE A 154 3.74 14.13 -19.10
N TYR A 155 4.69 13.21 -19.30
CA TYR A 155 6.09 13.58 -19.53
C TYR A 155 6.27 14.37 -20.83
N HIS A 156 5.60 13.97 -21.92
CA HIS A 156 5.57 14.72 -23.18
C HIS A 156 4.98 16.13 -22.99
N CYS A 157 3.89 16.27 -22.24
CA CYS A 157 3.32 17.56 -21.91
C CYS A 157 4.32 18.44 -21.14
N TYR A 158 5.06 17.87 -20.18
CA TYR A 158 6.12 18.57 -19.45
C TYR A 158 7.24 19.06 -20.37
N THR A 159 7.80 18.22 -21.23
CA THR A 159 8.94 18.59 -22.08
C THR A 159 8.57 19.62 -23.14
N ASN A 160 7.35 19.55 -23.68
CA ASN A 160 6.81 20.48 -24.68
C ASN A 160 6.08 21.69 -24.08
N ASN A 161 6.13 21.88 -22.76
CA ASN A 161 5.51 22.99 -22.05
C ASN A 161 3.99 23.11 -22.31
N ASN A 162 3.25 22.00 -22.39
CA ASN A 162 1.79 22.02 -22.47
C ASN A 162 1.21 22.41 -21.10
N THR A 163 1.01 23.72 -20.94
CA THR A 163 0.71 24.33 -19.65
C THR A 163 -0.68 23.99 -19.12
N GLU A 164 -1.64 23.77 -20.00
CA GLU A 164 -3.04 23.54 -19.64
C GLU A 164 -3.19 22.18 -18.95
N VAL A 165 -2.66 21.12 -19.56
CA VAL A 165 -2.71 19.76 -19.02
C VAL A 165 -1.97 19.67 -17.69
N LEU A 166 -0.78 20.27 -17.60
CA LEU A 166 0.03 20.21 -16.37
C LEU A 166 -0.60 21.02 -15.23
N LYS A 167 -1.22 22.17 -15.52
CA LYS A 167 -1.97 22.94 -14.50
C LYS A 167 -3.23 22.23 -14.08
N ARG A 168 -3.96 21.56 -14.99
CA ARG A 168 -5.11 20.74 -14.61
C ARG A 168 -4.68 19.58 -13.70
N PHE A 169 -3.56 18.93 -14.02
CA PHE A 169 -3.09 17.78 -13.27
C PHE A 169 -2.44 18.16 -11.92
N LEU A 170 -1.53 19.13 -11.90
CA LEU A 170 -0.72 19.51 -10.74
C LEU A 170 -1.15 20.82 -10.06
N GLY A 171 -2.05 21.58 -10.67
CA GLY A 171 -2.60 22.80 -10.07
C GLY A 171 -3.46 22.48 -8.86
N ASP A 172 -3.49 23.41 -7.91
CA ASP A 172 -4.20 23.24 -6.65
C ASP A 172 -5.70 22.96 -6.87
N GLN A 173 -6.21 21.96 -6.14
CA GLN A 173 -7.59 22.02 -5.67
C GLN A 173 -7.51 22.70 -4.31
N ASP A 174 -8.02 23.93 -4.23
CA ASP A 174 -8.11 24.70 -2.99
C ASP A 174 -8.70 23.80 -1.88
N ARG A 175 -7.89 23.52 -0.86
CA ARG A 175 -8.39 23.09 0.44
C ARG A 175 -8.30 24.29 1.36
N ASP A 176 -9.45 24.79 1.81
CA ASP A 176 -9.58 25.98 2.64
C ASP A 176 -8.84 25.88 3.99
N SER A 177 -8.39 24.68 4.40
CA SER A 177 -7.82 24.41 5.72
C SER A 177 -6.28 24.45 5.82
N GLU A 178 -5.54 24.78 4.76
CA GLU A 178 -4.06 24.73 4.80
C GLU A 178 -3.38 26.08 5.02
N SER A 179 -2.20 26.02 5.67
CA SER A 179 -1.35 27.19 5.94
C SER A 179 -0.79 27.81 4.65
N LEU A 180 -0.56 29.12 4.66
CA LEU A 180 -0.07 29.87 3.51
C LEU A 180 1.30 29.37 2.98
N SER A 181 2.15 28.83 3.87
CA SER A 181 3.44 28.26 3.50
C SER A 181 3.29 26.93 2.74
N MET A 182 2.35 26.07 3.14
CA MET A 182 2.02 24.83 2.41
C MET A 182 1.42 25.13 1.04
N LYS A 183 0.57 26.17 0.93
CA LYS A 183 0.01 26.64 -0.35
C LYS A 183 1.11 27.12 -1.31
N MET A 184 2.09 27.85 -0.81
CA MET A 184 3.18 28.40 -1.64
C MET A 184 4.12 27.32 -2.19
N PHE A 185 4.34 26.21 -1.49
CA PHE A 185 5.13 25.09 -2.00
C PHE A 185 4.42 24.26 -3.09
N ARG A 186 3.09 24.32 -3.17
CA ARG A 186 2.27 23.52 -4.10
C ARG A 186 2.06 24.16 -5.46
N TYR A 187 2.02 25.48 -5.56
CA TYR A 187 1.70 26.16 -6.81
C TYR A 187 2.63 25.72 -7.96
N PHE A 188 2.11 24.93 -8.90
CA PHE A 188 2.84 24.50 -10.10
C PHE A 188 2.98 25.67 -11.07
N THR A 189 4.23 26.06 -11.32
CA THR A 189 4.53 26.99 -12.39
C THR A 189 5.04 26.23 -13.60
N VAL A 190 4.69 26.69 -14.79
CA VAL A 190 5.08 26.06 -16.06
C VAL A 190 6.61 26.02 -16.24
N ASN A 191 7.33 26.90 -15.55
CA ASN A 191 8.78 26.98 -15.56
C ASN A 191 9.44 26.12 -14.46
N ASP A 192 8.66 25.31 -13.73
CA ASP A 192 9.17 24.40 -12.73
C ASP A 192 10.19 23.45 -13.36
N SER A 193 11.35 23.28 -12.71
CA SER A 193 12.38 22.36 -13.15
C SER A 193 11.93 20.90 -12.99
N LEU A 194 12.62 19.97 -13.67
CA LEU A 194 12.27 18.54 -13.66
C LEU A 194 12.12 17.98 -12.24
N ASP A 195 13.01 18.38 -11.34
CA ASP A 195 12.98 17.94 -9.94
C ASP A 195 11.79 18.47 -9.15
N VAL A 196 11.26 19.65 -9.51
CA VAL A 196 10.04 20.20 -8.92
C VAL A 196 8.81 19.51 -9.51
N PHE A 197 8.77 19.33 -10.82
CA PHE A 197 7.72 18.59 -11.52
C PHE A 197 7.57 17.16 -10.95
N LEU A 198 8.66 16.38 -10.95
CA LEU A 198 8.64 15.00 -10.47
C LEU A 198 8.30 14.91 -8.98
N ARG A 199 8.85 15.80 -8.13
CA ARG A 199 8.48 15.86 -6.71
C ARG A 199 6.98 16.06 -6.52
N LYS A 200 6.37 17.01 -7.22
CA LYS A 200 4.92 17.28 -7.14
C LYS A 200 4.06 16.11 -7.60
N THR A 201 4.52 15.36 -8.61
CA THR A 201 3.80 14.15 -9.05
C THR A 201 3.80 13.09 -7.94
N VAL A 202 4.92 12.87 -7.24
CA VAL A 202 4.97 11.94 -6.09
C VAL A 202 4.09 12.43 -4.96
N GLU A 203 4.14 13.72 -4.59
CA GLU A 203 3.28 14.30 -3.56
C GLU A 203 1.78 14.10 -3.86
N LYS A 204 1.38 14.28 -5.12
CA LYS A 204 0.00 14.01 -5.57
C LYS A 204 -0.34 12.52 -5.46
N SER A 205 0.59 11.63 -5.81
CA SER A 205 0.41 10.19 -5.68
C SER A 205 0.25 9.75 -4.22
N LEU A 206 1.10 10.24 -3.33
CA LEU A 206 1.06 9.89 -1.91
C LEU A 206 -0.25 10.29 -1.23
N LYS A 207 -0.87 11.40 -1.67
CA LYS A 207 -2.20 11.86 -1.21
C LYS A 207 -3.37 11.08 -1.80
N SER A 208 -3.13 10.22 -2.80
CA SER A 208 -4.18 9.36 -3.32
C SER A 208 -4.51 8.26 -2.32
N GLU A 209 -5.79 8.20 -1.91
CA GLU A 209 -6.31 7.21 -0.97
C GLU A 209 -6.06 5.75 -1.40
N ASN A 210 -6.16 5.45 -2.70
CA ASN A 210 -6.11 4.08 -3.22
C ASN A 210 -4.85 3.76 -4.06
N GLY A 211 -3.92 4.71 -4.19
CA GLY A 211 -2.69 4.48 -4.93
C GLY A 211 -2.77 4.33 -6.44
N HIS A 212 -3.88 4.75 -7.05
CA HIS A 212 -4.07 4.66 -8.51
C HIS A 212 -3.06 5.47 -9.35
N LEU A 213 -2.17 6.27 -8.73
CA LEU A 213 -1.13 7.02 -9.42
C LEU A 213 0.29 6.46 -9.18
N ASP A 214 0.44 5.40 -8.38
CA ASP A 214 1.76 4.94 -7.94
C ASP A 214 2.63 4.42 -9.07
N LEU A 215 2.06 3.54 -9.88
CA LEU A 215 2.80 2.95 -10.98
C LEU A 215 3.00 3.99 -12.09
N PHE A 216 2.02 4.88 -12.29
CA PHE A 216 2.17 6.08 -13.12
C PHE A 216 3.38 6.95 -12.71
N VAL A 217 3.52 7.32 -11.42
CA VAL A 217 4.65 8.17 -11.00
C VAL A 217 5.99 7.43 -11.05
N ARG A 218 6.00 6.13 -10.78
CA ARG A 218 7.17 5.27 -10.98
C ARG A 218 7.66 5.33 -12.43
N PHE A 219 6.74 5.20 -13.39
CA PHE A 219 7.07 5.34 -14.80
C PHE A 219 7.61 6.73 -15.14
N LEU A 220 6.99 7.82 -14.66
CA LEU A 220 7.52 9.17 -14.87
C LEU A 220 8.99 9.34 -14.45
N HIS A 221 9.36 8.73 -13.31
CA HIS A 221 10.73 8.78 -12.81
C HIS A 221 11.69 7.93 -13.65
N GLY A 222 11.28 6.76 -14.12
CA GLY A 222 12.11 5.97 -15.03
C GLY A 222 12.27 6.60 -16.43
N LEU A 223 11.22 7.27 -16.92
CA LEU A 223 11.19 7.93 -18.24
C LEU A 223 12.17 9.09 -18.30
N CYS A 224 12.54 9.70 -17.17
CA CYS A 224 13.49 10.81 -17.13
C CYS A 224 14.94 10.42 -17.45
N LEU A 225 15.26 9.12 -17.45
CA LEU A 225 16.60 8.59 -17.71
C LEU A 225 16.92 8.53 -19.22
N GLU A 226 18.21 8.63 -19.53
CA GLU A 226 18.75 8.57 -20.91
C GLU A 226 18.36 7.26 -21.61
N SER A 227 18.41 6.11 -20.92
CA SER A 227 18.05 4.82 -21.51
C SER A 227 16.63 4.79 -22.09
N ASN A 228 15.68 5.47 -21.44
CA ASN A 228 14.30 5.56 -21.93
C ASN A 228 14.13 6.65 -22.99
N HIS A 229 14.92 7.73 -22.94
CA HIS A 229 14.96 8.72 -24.02
C HIS A 229 15.57 8.17 -25.31
N ARG A 230 16.53 7.24 -25.25
CA ARG A 230 17.05 6.55 -26.44
C ARG A 230 15.96 5.75 -27.15
N LEU A 231 15.09 5.08 -26.39
CA LEU A 231 14.00 4.26 -26.94
C LEU A 231 12.78 5.07 -27.39
N LEU A 232 12.39 6.07 -26.60
CA LEU A 232 11.13 6.80 -26.76
C LEU A 232 11.32 8.30 -26.99
N GLY A 233 12.51 8.78 -27.33
CA GLY A 233 12.84 10.20 -27.42
C GLY A 233 11.92 10.99 -28.35
N GLY A 234 11.45 10.38 -29.44
CA GLY A 234 10.43 10.97 -30.31
C GLY A 234 9.10 11.27 -29.59
N LEU A 235 8.69 10.41 -28.65
CA LEU A 235 7.50 10.61 -27.81
C LEU A 235 7.79 11.54 -26.63
N LEU A 236 8.94 11.40 -25.96
CA LEU A 236 9.23 12.14 -24.73
C LEU A 236 9.67 13.58 -24.98
N GLY A 237 10.10 13.93 -26.19
CA GLY A 237 10.55 15.28 -26.56
C GLY A 237 12.06 15.48 -26.50
N ARG A 238 12.53 16.64 -26.99
CA ARG A 238 13.96 16.92 -27.27
C ARG A 238 14.83 17.30 -26.05
N LYS A 239 14.27 17.38 -24.84
CA LYS A 239 15.01 17.80 -23.64
C LYS A 239 15.71 16.62 -23.00
N GLU A 240 16.96 16.36 -23.40
CA GLU A 240 17.81 15.42 -22.66
C GLU A 240 18.18 16.01 -21.29
N ASN A 241 18.02 15.20 -20.25
CA ASN A 241 18.19 15.66 -18.88
C ASN A 241 19.66 15.61 -18.46
N ARG A 242 20.18 16.73 -17.97
CA ARG A 242 21.56 16.78 -17.46
C ARG A 242 21.70 15.90 -16.21
N PRO A 243 22.82 15.19 -16.02
CA PRO A 243 23.05 14.37 -14.84
C PRO A 243 22.84 15.12 -13.51
N LYS A 244 23.20 16.40 -13.45
CA LYS A 244 22.98 17.26 -12.27
C LYS A 244 21.50 17.36 -11.87
N LEU A 245 20.56 17.42 -12.83
CA LEU A 245 19.13 17.44 -12.52
C LEU A 245 18.66 16.09 -11.97
N ILE A 246 19.13 14.99 -12.55
CA ILE A 246 18.81 13.63 -12.07
C ILE A 246 19.25 13.44 -10.62
N HIS A 247 20.45 13.89 -10.26
CA HIS A 247 20.91 13.86 -8.87
C HIS A 247 20.00 14.68 -7.94
N LYS A 248 19.49 15.82 -8.40
CA LYS A 248 18.56 16.65 -7.62
C LYS A 248 17.21 15.96 -7.42
N VAL A 249 16.69 15.27 -8.45
CA VAL A 249 15.48 14.43 -8.34
C VAL A 249 15.68 13.32 -7.30
N ILE A 250 16.79 12.57 -7.39
CA ILE A 250 17.13 11.50 -6.44
C ILE A 250 17.24 12.04 -5.02
N LYS A 251 17.90 13.19 -4.84
CA LYS A 251 18.01 13.86 -3.54
C LYS A 251 16.62 14.22 -2.98
N ASN A 252 15.77 14.86 -3.80
CA ASN A 252 14.41 15.20 -3.41
C ASN A 252 13.62 13.97 -2.95
N LEU A 253 13.73 12.83 -3.65
CA LEU A 253 13.09 11.57 -3.25
C LEU A 253 13.58 11.08 -1.89
N LYS A 254 14.91 11.10 -1.64
CA LYS A 254 15.51 10.65 -0.38
C LYS A 254 15.11 11.52 0.82
N GLU A 255 14.81 12.80 0.58
CA GLU A 255 14.47 13.81 1.60
C GLU A 255 12.96 14.09 1.69
N MET A 256 12.09 13.30 1.05
CA MET A 256 10.64 13.51 1.11
C MET A 256 10.06 13.28 2.51
N ASN A 257 9.35 14.29 3.02
CA ASN A 257 8.54 14.17 4.23
C ASN A 257 7.24 13.37 3.93
N THR A 258 6.95 12.38 4.76
CA THR A 258 5.74 11.55 4.65
C THR A 258 5.00 11.38 5.99
N GLU A 259 5.18 12.28 6.94
CA GLU A 259 4.66 12.15 8.31
C GLU A 259 3.14 11.87 8.39
N ASP A 260 2.35 12.41 7.46
CA ASP A 260 0.88 12.18 7.39
C ASP A 260 0.47 11.11 6.36
N ILE A 261 1.43 10.47 5.70
CA ILE A 261 1.18 9.51 4.62
C ILE A 261 1.25 8.10 5.17
N CYS A 262 0.32 7.25 4.74
CA CYS A 262 0.33 5.84 5.10
C CYS A 262 1.67 5.18 4.71
N PRO A 263 2.33 4.42 5.62
CA PRO A 263 3.63 3.79 5.34
C PRO A 263 3.65 2.86 4.11
N ASP A 264 2.54 2.15 3.85
CA ASP A 264 2.37 1.33 2.64
C ASP A 264 2.40 2.16 1.35
N ARG A 265 2.13 3.47 1.43
CA ARG A 265 2.22 4.42 0.32
C ARG A 265 3.62 5.01 0.23
N SER A 266 4.27 5.30 1.36
CA SER A 266 5.61 5.90 1.41
C SER A 266 6.67 5.01 0.74
N ILE A 267 6.44 3.69 0.70
CA ILE A 267 7.25 2.73 -0.06
C ILE A 267 7.41 3.10 -1.55
N ASN A 268 6.44 3.82 -2.12
CA ASN A 268 6.47 4.23 -3.52
C ASN A 268 7.65 5.17 -3.84
N ILE A 269 8.12 5.93 -2.86
CA ILE A 269 9.33 6.75 -3.01
C ILE A 269 10.54 5.85 -3.31
N PHE A 270 10.66 4.73 -2.59
CA PHE A 270 11.70 3.74 -2.83
C PHE A 270 11.56 3.06 -4.20
N TYR A 271 10.32 2.78 -4.64
CA TYR A 271 10.11 2.29 -6.01
C TYR A 271 10.50 3.30 -7.07
N CYS A 272 10.23 4.60 -6.89
CA CYS A 272 10.70 5.64 -7.80
C CYS A 272 12.24 5.65 -7.88
N LEU A 273 12.95 5.55 -6.75
CA LEU A 273 14.42 5.42 -6.74
C LEU A 273 14.89 4.18 -7.53
N THR A 274 14.18 3.06 -7.39
CA THR A 274 14.47 1.82 -8.13
C THR A 274 14.28 2.01 -9.64
N GLU A 275 13.20 2.67 -10.08
CA GLU A 275 12.97 3.00 -11.49
C GLU A 275 14.01 3.98 -12.05
N MET A 276 14.54 4.86 -11.19
CA MET A 276 15.67 5.75 -11.51
C MET A 276 17.03 5.02 -11.52
N LYS A 277 17.06 3.70 -11.29
CA LYS A 277 18.29 2.88 -11.22
C LYS A 277 19.23 3.30 -10.08
N ASP A 278 18.75 4.05 -9.08
CA ASP A 278 19.50 4.35 -7.86
C ASP A 278 19.43 3.15 -6.92
N GLN A 279 20.59 2.58 -6.60
CA GLN A 279 20.71 1.40 -5.74
C GLN A 279 21.31 1.72 -4.37
N THR A 280 21.57 2.99 -4.05
CA THR A 280 22.35 3.33 -2.84
C THR A 280 21.60 2.91 -1.58
N VAL A 281 20.31 3.25 -1.49
CA VAL A 281 19.47 2.88 -0.33
C VAL A 281 19.38 1.35 -0.19
N HIS A 282 19.31 0.62 -1.30
CA HIS A 282 19.27 -0.83 -1.27
C HIS A 282 20.59 -1.43 -0.76
N GLN A 283 21.73 -0.89 -1.21
CA GLN A 283 23.06 -1.31 -0.76
C GLN A 283 23.27 -1.00 0.72
N GLU A 284 22.93 0.21 1.15
CA GLU A 284 23.02 0.66 2.55
C GLU A 284 22.20 -0.25 3.48
N ILE A 285 20.98 -0.61 3.10
CA ILE A 285 20.14 -1.53 3.88
C ILE A 285 20.70 -2.96 3.88
N HIS A 286 21.23 -3.44 2.76
CA HIS A 286 21.85 -4.75 2.70
C HIS A 286 23.12 -4.83 3.57
N GLU A 287 23.92 -3.76 3.62
CA GLU A 287 25.05 -3.62 4.55
C GLU A 287 24.60 -3.52 6.01
N PHE A 288 23.52 -2.78 6.29
CA PHE A 288 22.90 -2.72 7.61
C PHE A 288 22.46 -4.11 8.08
N LEU A 289 21.79 -4.88 7.23
CA LEU A 289 21.37 -6.25 7.52
C LEU A 289 22.55 -7.21 7.74
N LYS A 290 23.74 -6.94 7.19
CA LYS A 290 24.94 -7.76 7.45
C LYS A 290 25.73 -7.32 8.68
N SER A 291 25.44 -6.15 9.24
CA SER A 291 26.20 -5.58 10.35
C SER A 291 25.87 -6.28 11.67
N GLU A 292 26.90 -6.53 12.49
CA GLU A 292 26.73 -7.02 13.86
C GLU A 292 26.18 -5.94 14.81
N ASN A 293 26.45 -4.66 14.53
CA ASN A 293 26.09 -3.51 15.39
C ASN A 293 24.83 -2.76 14.88
N ARG A 294 23.76 -3.49 14.54
CA ARG A 294 22.56 -2.89 13.93
C ARG A 294 21.90 -1.81 14.81
N SER A 295 21.85 -2.02 16.12
CA SER A 295 21.20 -1.09 17.05
C SER A 295 21.92 0.26 17.21
N GLN A 296 23.19 0.36 16.80
CA GLN A 296 23.97 1.60 16.88
C GLN A 296 23.90 2.41 15.58
N LYS A 297 23.58 1.78 14.45
CA LYS A 297 23.50 2.47 13.16
C LYS A 297 22.17 3.20 13.04
N GLU A 298 22.26 4.52 12.89
CA GLU A 298 21.10 5.36 12.62
C GLU A 298 20.57 5.07 11.20
N LEU A 299 19.25 4.83 11.10
CA LEU A 299 18.55 4.69 9.83
C LEU A 299 17.80 5.98 9.51
N SER A 300 17.94 6.45 8.28
CA SER A 300 17.06 7.48 7.73
C SER A 300 15.65 6.93 7.48
N GLU A 301 14.69 7.83 7.31
CA GLU A 301 13.30 7.45 7.05
C GLU A 301 13.11 6.66 5.76
N ILE A 302 13.84 7.02 4.69
CA ILE A 302 13.79 6.29 3.42
C ILE A 302 14.44 4.91 3.52
N GLN A 303 15.49 4.77 4.33
CA GLN A 303 16.08 3.48 4.67
C GLN A 303 15.07 2.61 5.43
N CYS A 304 14.29 3.18 6.34
CA CYS A 304 13.21 2.46 7.02
C CYS A 304 12.13 1.97 6.04
N SER A 305 11.69 2.80 5.09
CA SER A 305 10.77 2.36 4.01
C SER A 305 11.36 1.21 3.18
N ALA A 306 12.64 1.30 2.82
CA ALA A 306 13.33 0.27 2.04
C ALA A 306 13.48 -1.05 2.84
N LEU A 307 13.78 -0.95 4.13
CA LEU A 307 13.86 -2.11 5.02
C LEU A 307 12.49 -2.77 5.18
N ALA A 308 11.43 -1.97 5.39
CA ALA A 308 10.06 -2.46 5.48
C ALA A 308 9.66 -3.24 4.22
N TYR A 309 9.95 -2.69 3.04
CA TYR A 309 9.76 -3.36 1.76
C TYR A 309 10.48 -4.70 1.69
N MET A 310 11.78 -4.70 2.01
CA MET A 310 12.61 -5.90 1.90
C MET A 310 12.12 -7.02 2.83
N LEU A 311 11.69 -6.65 4.04
CA LEU A 311 11.12 -7.57 5.03
C LEU A 311 9.74 -8.07 4.58
N GLN A 312 8.86 -7.19 4.09
CA GLN A 312 7.52 -7.54 3.59
C GLN A 312 7.58 -8.46 2.36
N MET A 313 8.59 -8.29 1.51
CA MET A 313 8.82 -9.14 0.35
C MET A 313 9.69 -10.37 0.64
N SER A 314 10.07 -10.61 1.90
CA SER A 314 10.74 -11.84 2.28
C SER A 314 9.75 -13.00 2.32
N VAL A 315 10.19 -14.19 1.93
CA VAL A 315 9.44 -15.44 2.16
C VAL A 315 9.60 -15.94 3.59
N GLU A 316 10.58 -15.39 4.32
CA GLU A 316 10.88 -15.76 5.69
C GLU A 316 9.92 -15.07 6.66
N VAL A 317 9.35 -15.86 7.57
CA VAL A 317 8.52 -15.37 8.68
C VAL A 317 9.41 -15.17 9.89
N LEU A 318 9.48 -13.94 10.38
CA LEU A 318 10.33 -13.54 11.49
C LEU A 318 9.58 -13.57 12.83
N ASP A 319 10.32 -13.67 13.93
CA ASP A 319 9.72 -13.89 15.24
C ASP A 319 9.13 -12.63 15.88
N GLU A 320 9.89 -11.54 15.94
CA GLU A 320 9.50 -10.33 16.67
C GLU A 320 9.93 -9.05 15.95
N LEU A 321 8.95 -8.17 15.70
CA LEU A 321 9.16 -6.79 15.26
C LEU A 321 9.00 -5.87 16.48
N ASP A 322 10.13 -5.37 16.98
CA ASP A 322 10.16 -4.32 18.00
C ASP A 322 10.75 -3.05 17.40
N LEU A 323 9.87 -2.05 17.20
CA LEU A 323 10.25 -0.79 16.57
C LEU A 323 11.25 0.02 17.40
N LYS A 324 11.28 -0.17 18.72
CA LYS A 324 12.19 0.57 19.62
C LYS A 324 13.63 0.08 19.52
N LYS A 325 13.86 -1.10 18.94
CA LYS A 325 15.22 -1.62 18.67
C LYS A 325 15.93 -0.92 17.50
N TYR A 326 15.19 -0.16 16.69
CA TYR A 326 15.75 0.59 15.56
C TYR A 326 16.13 2.01 15.98
N ASN A 327 17.39 2.38 15.74
CA ASN A 327 17.88 3.74 15.95
C ASN A 327 17.47 4.62 14.76
N THR A 328 16.37 5.33 14.89
CA THR A 328 15.80 6.21 13.85
C THR A 328 14.78 7.17 14.48
N SER A 329 14.27 8.14 13.71
CA SER A 329 13.19 9.04 14.13
C SER A 329 11.90 8.26 14.41
N ASP A 330 10.95 8.86 15.12
CA ASP A 330 9.63 8.23 15.33
C ASP A 330 8.91 7.97 14.01
N GLU A 331 9.11 8.83 13.01
CA GLU A 331 8.62 8.61 11.66
C GLU A 331 9.32 7.44 10.96
N GLY A 332 10.64 7.31 11.10
CA GLY A 332 11.37 6.15 10.61
C GLY A 332 10.85 4.84 11.21
N ARG A 333 10.54 4.82 12.52
CA ARG A 333 9.92 3.65 13.18
C ARG A 333 8.57 3.33 12.58
N ARG A 334 7.71 4.32 12.37
CA ARG A 334 6.38 4.15 11.77
C ARG A 334 6.46 3.62 10.33
N ARG A 335 7.46 4.04 9.55
CA ARG A 335 7.72 3.51 8.21
C ARG A 335 8.11 2.03 8.17
N LEU A 336 8.45 1.40 9.30
CA LEU A 336 8.71 -0.05 9.40
C LEU A 336 7.45 -0.89 9.61
N ILE A 337 6.32 -0.28 9.97
CA ILE A 337 5.06 -1.00 10.27
C ILE A 337 4.60 -1.95 9.16
N PRO A 338 4.74 -1.65 7.84
CA PRO A 338 4.39 -2.59 6.77
C PRO A 338 5.05 -3.98 6.90
N ALA A 339 6.22 -4.06 7.55
CA ALA A 339 6.93 -5.31 7.77
C ALA A 339 6.14 -6.29 8.65
N VAL A 340 5.21 -5.80 9.48
CA VAL A 340 4.39 -6.57 10.44
C VAL A 340 3.69 -7.77 9.80
N ARG A 341 3.43 -7.71 8.49
CA ARG A 341 2.85 -8.80 7.69
C ARG A 341 3.62 -10.12 7.78
N ASN A 342 4.94 -10.05 7.95
CA ASN A 342 5.82 -11.24 7.98
C ASN A 342 6.34 -11.56 9.38
N TYR A 343 5.74 -11.02 10.44
CA TYR A 343 6.15 -11.28 11.82
C TYR A 343 5.11 -12.08 12.60
N ARG A 344 5.58 -12.88 13.56
CA ARG A 344 4.73 -13.57 14.54
C ARG A 344 4.33 -12.68 15.71
N LYS A 345 5.19 -11.75 16.10
CA LYS A 345 4.95 -10.80 17.19
C LYS A 345 5.28 -9.38 16.75
N ALA A 346 4.46 -8.43 17.15
CA ALA A 346 4.64 -7.03 16.86
C ALA A 346 4.46 -6.19 18.13
N GLU A 347 5.54 -5.50 18.52
CA GLU A 347 5.60 -4.60 19.66
C GLU A 347 5.52 -3.15 19.15
N LEU A 348 4.30 -2.63 19.10
CA LEU A 348 3.98 -1.28 18.58
C LEU A 348 3.52 -0.34 19.70
N SER A 349 3.86 -0.65 20.95
CA SER A 349 3.45 0.15 22.12
C SER A 349 4.16 1.50 22.17
N ASN A 350 3.40 2.57 22.39
CA ASN A 350 3.90 3.95 22.44
C ASN A 350 4.72 4.32 21.19
N CYS A 351 4.13 4.11 20.02
CA CYS A 351 4.76 4.40 18.72
C CYS A 351 4.10 5.60 17.99
N GLY A 352 3.14 6.27 18.63
CA GLY A 352 2.43 7.40 18.04
C GLY A 352 1.64 7.00 16.81
N LEU A 353 0.92 5.88 16.88
CA LEU A 353 0.14 5.35 15.76
C LEU A 353 -1.04 6.26 15.42
N SER A 354 -1.29 6.45 14.13
CA SER A 354 -2.46 7.14 13.58
C SER A 354 -3.41 6.16 12.88
N ASP A 355 -4.52 6.67 12.32
CA ASP A 355 -5.49 5.89 11.54
C ASP A 355 -4.84 5.06 10.43
N THR A 356 -3.94 5.67 9.66
CA THR A 356 -3.28 5.00 8.53
C THR A 356 -2.41 3.84 8.97
N HIS A 357 -1.75 3.96 10.12
CA HIS A 357 -0.95 2.90 10.71
C HIS A 357 -1.83 1.72 11.15
N CYS A 358 -3.00 2.01 11.73
CA CYS A 358 -3.97 1.00 12.12
C CYS A 358 -4.54 0.24 10.91
N GLU A 359 -4.73 0.91 9.77
CA GLU A 359 -5.15 0.28 8.51
C GLU A 359 -4.10 -0.71 7.98
N VAL A 360 -2.81 -0.37 8.05
CA VAL A 360 -1.71 -1.28 7.66
C VAL A 360 -1.69 -2.52 8.56
N VAL A 361 -1.83 -2.35 9.88
CA VAL A 361 -1.90 -3.48 10.82
C VAL A 361 -3.14 -4.34 10.55
N ALA A 362 -4.30 -3.72 10.30
CA ALA A 362 -5.52 -4.43 9.93
C ALA A 362 -5.37 -5.22 8.62
N SER A 363 -4.67 -4.67 7.63
CA SER A 363 -4.33 -5.34 6.38
C SER A 363 -3.45 -6.57 6.62
N ALA A 364 -2.46 -6.47 7.52
CA ALA A 364 -1.64 -7.62 7.92
C ALA A 364 -2.44 -8.73 8.62
N LEU A 365 -3.42 -8.36 9.47
CA LEU A 365 -4.34 -9.32 10.08
C LEU A 365 -5.27 -10.00 9.05
N LYS A 366 -5.64 -9.29 7.97
CA LYS A 366 -6.44 -9.83 6.86
C LYS A 366 -5.67 -10.71 5.90
N SER A 367 -4.34 -10.57 5.87
CA SER A 367 -3.49 -11.26 4.90
C SER A 367 -3.64 -12.78 4.95
N ASN A 368 -3.44 -13.45 3.82
CA ASN A 368 -3.54 -14.90 3.72
C ASN A 368 -2.18 -15.50 3.27
N PRO A 369 -1.46 -16.22 4.15
CA PRO A 369 -1.77 -16.44 5.57
C PRO A 369 -1.43 -15.22 6.46
N SER A 370 -2.15 -15.05 7.57
CA SER A 370 -1.76 -14.10 8.62
C SER A 370 -0.80 -14.78 9.60
N HIS A 371 0.41 -14.21 9.72
CA HIS A 371 1.47 -14.76 10.57
C HIS A 371 1.42 -14.26 12.02
N LEU A 372 0.77 -13.12 12.27
CA LEU A 372 0.71 -12.51 13.60
C LEU A 372 -0.01 -13.40 14.61
N ARG A 373 0.60 -13.54 15.78
CA ARG A 373 0.10 -14.25 16.96
C ARG A 373 0.05 -13.34 18.18
N LEU A 374 0.96 -12.37 18.29
CA LEU A 374 0.96 -11.36 19.34
C LEU A 374 1.03 -9.95 18.74
N LEU A 375 0.19 -9.06 19.23
CA LEU A 375 0.17 -7.66 18.85
C LEU A 375 0.02 -6.80 20.11
N ASP A 376 1.03 -5.98 20.41
CA ASP A 376 0.96 -4.93 21.42
C ASP A 376 0.80 -3.56 20.75
N LEU A 377 -0.33 -2.90 21.04
CA LEU A 377 -0.66 -1.54 20.61
C LEU A 377 -0.80 -0.58 21.81
N SER A 378 -0.43 -1.02 23.01
CA SER A 378 -0.63 -0.28 24.26
C SER A 378 0.01 1.11 24.23
N GLU A 379 -0.53 2.06 25.00
CA GLU A 379 0.00 3.42 25.15
C GLU A 379 0.03 4.20 23.81
N ASN A 380 -0.90 3.92 22.89
CA ASN A 380 -1.14 4.73 21.69
C ASN A 380 -2.53 5.37 21.78
N ASN A 381 -2.66 6.66 21.52
CA ASN A 381 -3.96 7.34 21.51
C ASN A 381 -4.78 6.98 20.26
N LEU A 382 -5.46 5.83 20.27
CA LEU A 382 -6.13 5.26 19.11
C LEU A 382 -7.54 5.79 18.87
N GLN A 383 -8.27 6.27 19.88
CA GLN A 383 -9.63 6.83 19.71
C GLN A 383 -10.52 5.96 18.79
N ASP A 384 -10.97 6.49 17.65
CA ASP A 384 -11.77 5.80 16.62
C ASP A 384 -10.95 4.96 15.63
N SER A 385 -9.62 5.07 15.61
CA SER A 385 -8.72 4.19 14.83
C SER A 385 -8.90 2.72 15.22
N GLY A 386 -9.37 2.44 16.43
CA GLY A 386 -9.72 1.10 16.89
C GLY A 386 -10.73 0.38 16.00
N VAL A 387 -11.64 1.11 15.33
CA VAL A 387 -12.59 0.56 14.35
C VAL A 387 -11.85 -0.05 13.15
N LYS A 388 -10.74 0.55 12.71
CA LYS A 388 -9.94 0.02 11.60
C LYS A 388 -9.31 -1.32 11.96
N LEU A 389 -8.78 -1.44 13.17
CA LEU A 389 -8.21 -2.69 13.70
C LEU A 389 -9.26 -3.78 13.85
N ALA A 390 -10.47 -3.44 14.29
CA ALA A 390 -11.59 -4.36 14.39
C ALA A 390 -11.87 -5.07 13.04
N SER A 391 -11.82 -4.34 11.93
CA SER A 391 -11.98 -4.94 10.59
C SER A 391 -10.91 -5.99 10.26
N GLY A 392 -9.71 -5.87 10.84
CA GLY A 392 -8.64 -6.87 10.73
C GLY A 392 -8.93 -8.14 11.51
N LEU A 393 -9.45 -7.98 12.73
CA LEU A 393 -9.80 -9.07 13.64
C LEU A 393 -11.02 -9.88 13.15
N GLU A 394 -11.98 -9.21 12.48
CA GLU A 394 -13.14 -9.84 11.82
C GLU A 394 -12.75 -10.81 10.69
N SER A 395 -11.53 -10.67 10.14
CA SER A 395 -11.12 -11.48 9.01
C SER A 395 -10.99 -12.96 9.39
N PRO A 396 -11.52 -13.91 8.60
CA PRO A 396 -11.35 -15.34 8.83
C PRO A 396 -9.87 -15.78 8.73
N ASN A 397 -9.02 -14.94 8.14
CA ASN A 397 -7.58 -15.19 8.05
C ASN A 397 -6.83 -14.79 9.33
N CYS A 398 -7.44 -14.00 10.22
CA CYS A 398 -6.81 -13.54 11.45
C CYS A 398 -6.57 -14.73 12.39
N ARG A 399 -5.32 -14.87 12.84
CA ARG A 399 -4.87 -15.95 13.72
C ARG A 399 -4.29 -15.42 15.05
N LEU A 400 -4.64 -14.20 15.42
CA LEU A 400 -4.08 -13.53 16.58
C LEU A 400 -4.47 -14.25 17.89
N GLU A 401 -3.47 -14.53 18.73
CA GLU A 401 -3.64 -15.25 20.01
C GLU A 401 -3.54 -14.31 21.22
N THR A 402 -2.76 -13.23 21.09
CA THR A 402 -2.57 -12.23 22.15
C THR A 402 -2.74 -10.82 21.57
N LEU A 403 -3.61 -10.04 22.21
CA LEU A 403 -3.83 -8.63 21.89
C LEU A 403 -3.70 -7.79 23.15
N TRP A 404 -2.78 -6.83 23.14
CA TRP A 404 -2.63 -5.83 24.18
C TRP A 404 -2.97 -4.45 23.62
N MET A 405 -3.99 -3.82 24.19
CA MET A 405 -4.43 -2.46 23.85
C MET A 405 -4.63 -1.69 25.15
N ARG A 406 -3.62 -1.65 26.02
CA ARG A 406 -3.70 -0.97 27.31
C ARG A 406 -3.55 0.54 27.11
N ARG A 407 -4.34 1.37 27.80
CA ARG A 407 -4.23 2.85 27.74
C ARG A 407 -4.21 3.36 26.30
N CYS A 408 -5.17 2.89 25.50
CA CYS A 408 -5.28 3.25 24.09
C CYS A 408 -6.29 4.39 23.82
N SER A 409 -6.91 4.95 24.86
CA SER A 409 -7.97 5.96 24.75
C SER A 409 -9.08 5.55 23.77
N LEU A 410 -9.46 4.27 23.76
CA LEU A 410 -10.48 3.75 22.83
C LEU A 410 -11.82 4.44 23.09
N SER A 411 -12.48 4.88 22.02
CA SER A 411 -13.86 5.36 22.08
C SER A 411 -14.85 4.21 22.34
N GLU A 412 -16.08 4.55 22.74
CA GLU A 412 -17.16 3.56 22.88
C GLU A 412 -17.44 2.83 21.55
N ILE A 413 -17.34 3.54 20.41
CA ILE A 413 -17.52 2.97 19.06
C ILE A 413 -16.41 1.96 18.75
N SER A 414 -15.15 2.29 19.07
CA SER A 414 -14.02 1.39 18.92
C SER A 414 -14.16 0.14 19.80
N CYS A 415 -14.61 0.29 21.04
CA CYS A 415 -14.82 -0.83 21.95
C CYS A 415 -15.93 -1.76 21.47
N SER A 416 -17.04 -1.18 20.99
CA SER A 416 -18.18 -1.92 20.42
C SER A 416 -17.76 -2.67 19.14
N SER A 417 -17.03 -2.00 18.25
CA SER A 417 -16.49 -2.60 17.02
C SER A 417 -15.52 -3.75 17.34
N LEU A 418 -14.65 -3.58 18.33
CA LEU A 418 -13.75 -4.63 18.79
C LEU A 418 -14.51 -5.84 19.34
N ALA A 419 -15.54 -5.61 20.16
CA ALA A 419 -16.37 -6.70 20.70
C ALA A 419 -17.11 -7.46 19.59
N SER A 420 -17.68 -6.75 18.62
CA SER A 420 -18.29 -7.33 17.41
C SER A 420 -17.29 -8.18 16.63
N ALA A 421 -16.07 -7.65 16.44
CA ALA A 421 -15.02 -8.32 15.69
C ALA A 421 -14.56 -9.63 16.34
N LEU A 422 -14.39 -9.63 17.66
CA LEU A 422 -14.02 -10.83 18.42
C LEU A 422 -15.13 -11.87 18.41
N LYS A 423 -16.39 -11.45 18.32
CA LYS A 423 -17.55 -12.36 18.25
C LYS A 423 -17.72 -13.00 16.87
N SER A 424 -17.49 -12.26 15.79
CA SER A 424 -17.78 -12.70 14.41
C SER A 424 -16.79 -13.74 13.88
N ASN A 425 -15.54 -13.67 14.31
CA ASN A 425 -14.52 -14.64 13.98
C ASN A 425 -14.29 -15.56 15.20
N PRO A 426 -14.49 -16.90 15.11
CA PRO A 426 -14.26 -17.82 16.23
C PRO A 426 -12.80 -17.72 16.70
N SER A 427 -12.58 -16.84 17.66
CA SER A 427 -11.30 -16.17 17.81
C SER A 427 -10.22 -17.16 18.24
N HIS A 428 -9.05 -17.06 17.61
CA HIS A 428 -7.82 -17.68 18.09
C HIS A 428 -7.31 -17.03 19.38
N LEU A 429 -7.99 -15.99 19.87
CA LEU A 429 -7.55 -15.15 20.96
C LEU A 429 -7.59 -15.90 22.30
N ILE A 430 -6.44 -15.97 22.94
CA ILE A 430 -6.21 -16.60 24.24
C ILE A 430 -6.05 -15.51 25.32
N LYS A 431 -5.46 -14.37 24.96
CA LYS A 431 -5.12 -13.29 25.89
C LYS A 431 -5.56 -11.94 25.35
N LEU A 432 -6.33 -11.19 26.15
CA LEU A 432 -6.80 -9.86 25.83
C LEU A 432 -6.56 -8.90 27.00
N SER A 433 -5.90 -7.78 26.73
CA SER A 433 -5.78 -6.68 27.69
C SER A 433 -6.34 -5.38 27.10
N LEU A 434 -7.35 -4.83 27.77
CA LEU A 434 -7.97 -3.53 27.47
C LEU A 434 -7.83 -2.55 28.64
N GLY A 435 -6.97 -2.85 29.63
CA GLY A 435 -6.86 -2.04 30.85
C GLY A 435 -6.43 -0.60 30.60
N GLY A 436 -6.95 0.35 31.39
CA GLY A 436 -6.72 1.78 31.21
C GLY A 436 -7.47 2.40 30.04
N ASN A 437 -8.53 1.78 29.53
CA ASN A 437 -9.44 2.37 28.55
C ASN A 437 -10.83 2.58 29.17
N GLU A 438 -11.52 3.66 28.85
CA GLU A 438 -12.85 3.96 29.38
C GLU A 438 -13.97 3.12 28.73
N LEU A 439 -13.95 1.80 28.93
CA LEU A 439 -14.93 0.87 28.35
C LEU A 439 -16.36 1.15 28.84
N LYS A 440 -16.51 1.46 30.15
CA LYS A 440 -17.81 1.56 30.85
C LYS A 440 -18.63 0.26 30.78
N ASP A 441 -19.78 0.24 31.43
CA ASP A 441 -20.65 -0.94 31.51
C ASP A 441 -21.27 -1.34 30.16
N SER A 442 -21.51 -0.38 29.24
CA SER A 442 -22.10 -0.62 27.92
C SER A 442 -21.17 -1.44 27.03
N SER A 443 -19.93 -0.98 26.83
CA SER A 443 -18.97 -1.71 25.99
C SER A 443 -18.63 -3.08 26.56
N LEU A 444 -18.57 -3.23 27.90
CA LEU A 444 -18.32 -4.52 28.51
C LEU A 444 -19.46 -5.52 28.26
N LYS A 445 -20.71 -5.05 28.22
CA LYS A 445 -21.86 -5.89 27.89
C LYS A 445 -21.69 -6.55 26.51
N GLU A 446 -21.16 -5.82 25.54
CA GLU A 446 -20.90 -6.34 24.20
C GLU A 446 -19.76 -7.37 24.21
N LEU A 447 -18.67 -7.08 24.92
CA LEU A 447 -17.56 -8.02 25.10
C LEU A 447 -18.01 -9.31 25.81
N CYS A 448 -18.95 -9.22 26.75
CA CYS A 448 -19.57 -10.39 27.37
C CYS A 448 -20.33 -11.25 26.36
N GLY A 449 -20.91 -10.66 25.32
CA GLY A 449 -21.49 -11.40 24.20
C GLY A 449 -20.48 -12.21 23.40
N PHE A 450 -19.20 -11.79 23.35
CA PHE A 450 -18.09 -12.60 22.84
C PHE A 450 -17.70 -13.72 23.81
N LEU A 451 -17.61 -13.45 25.11
CA LEU A 451 -17.30 -14.47 26.12
C LEU A 451 -18.33 -15.60 26.18
N GLN A 452 -19.59 -15.31 25.84
CA GLN A 452 -20.69 -16.28 25.76
C GLN A 452 -20.65 -17.12 24.47
N SER A 453 -19.81 -16.78 23.50
CA SER A 453 -19.70 -17.52 22.25
C SER A 453 -19.13 -18.92 22.50
N PRO A 454 -19.71 -19.99 21.95
CA PRO A 454 -19.19 -21.35 22.13
C PRO A 454 -17.77 -21.55 21.59
N ASP A 455 -17.35 -20.69 20.67
CA ASP A 455 -16.02 -20.73 20.05
C ASP A 455 -14.99 -19.85 20.79
N CYS A 456 -15.38 -19.20 21.89
CA CYS A 456 -14.48 -18.34 22.65
C CYS A 456 -13.39 -19.16 23.35
N LYS A 457 -12.12 -18.88 23.02
CA LYS A 457 -10.95 -19.56 23.60
C LYS A 457 -10.20 -18.71 24.62
N LEU A 458 -10.77 -17.56 25.00
CA LEU A 458 -10.09 -16.59 25.84
C LEU A 458 -9.83 -17.17 27.24
N GLN A 459 -8.57 -17.15 27.66
CA GLN A 459 -8.11 -17.65 28.96
C GLN A 459 -7.72 -16.53 29.92
N SER A 460 -7.25 -15.40 29.41
CA SER A 460 -6.86 -14.26 30.24
C SER A 460 -7.48 -12.97 29.74
N LEU A 461 -8.15 -12.27 30.64
CA LEU A 461 -8.80 -10.99 30.38
C LEU A 461 -8.37 -9.97 31.44
N TRP A 462 -7.74 -8.88 31.00
CA TRP A 462 -7.33 -7.77 31.88
C TRP A 462 -8.09 -6.49 31.51
N LEU A 463 -8.94 -6.04 32.43
CA LEU A 463 -9.82 -4.88 32.34
C LEU A 463 -9.62 -3.94 33.54
N TRP A 464 -8.37 -3.78 33.99
CA TRP A 464 -8.06 -2.87 35.09
C TRP A 464 -8.30 -1.42 34.65
N ASP A 465 -8.76 -0.55 35.55
CA ASP A 465 -8.99 0.88 35.26
C ASP A 465 -9.81 1.10 33.97
N CYS A 466 -11.00 0.50 33.91
CA CYS A 466 -11.89 0.52 32.74
C CYS A 466 -13.24 1.21 33.00
N SER A 467 -13.36 1.93 34.13
CA SER A 467 -14.61 2.56 34.59
C SER A 467 -15.77 1.57 34.73
N LEU A 468 -15.49 0.36 35.24
CA LEU A 468 -16.47 -0.72 35.41
C LEU A 468 -17.20 -0.59 36.76
N SER A 469 -18.49 -0.87 36.77
CA SER A 469 -19.31 -0.87 37.99
C SER A 469 -19.79 -2.26 38.41
N LYS A 470 -20.67 -2.32 39.42
CA LYS A 470 -21.42 -3.53 39.77
C LYS A 470 -22.19 -4.13 38.59
N ILE A 471 -22.67 -3.30 37.67
CA ILE A 471 -23.40 -3.76 36.47
C ILE A 471 -22.46 -4.60 35.60
N SER A 472 -21.24 -4.12 35.36
CA SER A 472 -20.18 -4.86 34.67
C SER A 472 -19.88 -6.21 35.32
N CYS A 473 -19.77 -6.26 36.65
CA CYS A 473 -19.53 -7.51 37.37
C CYS A 473 -20.67 -8.52 37.18
N SER A 474 -21.91 -8.04 37.12
CA SER A 474 -23.10 -8.87 36.87
C SER A 474 -23.10 -9.44 35.45
N TYR A 475 -22.71 -8.65 34.43
CA TYR A 475 -22.56 -9.13 33.06
C TYR A 475 -21.45 -10.19 32.94
N LEU A 476 -20.30 -9.96 33.57
CA LEU A 476 -19.21 -10.93 33.59
C LEU A 476 -19.63 -12.24 34.29
N ALA A 477 -20.32 -12.16 35.42
CA ALA A 477 -20.81 -13.34 36.12
C ALA A 477 -21.80 -14.14 35.26
N ALA A 478 -22.72 -13.46 34.57
CA ALA A 478 -23.64 -14.09 33.63
C ALA A 478 -22.91 -14.75 32.44
N ALA A 479 -21.91 -14.07 31.87
CA ALA A 479 -21.10 -14.62 30.78
C ALA A 479 -20.29 -15.85 31.22
N LEU A 480 -19.68 -15.82 32.39
CA LEU A 480 -18.87 -16.93 32.91
C LEU A 480 -19.72 -18.13 33.37
N LYS A 481 -21.00 -17.93 33.69
CA LYS A 481 -21.98 -19.00 33.91
C LYS A 481 -22.41 -19.69 32.62
N SER A 482 -22.34 -18.99 31.48
CA SER A 482 -22.63 -19.60 30.18
C SER A 482 -21.52 -20.59 29.82
N ASN A 483 -21.88 -21.83 29.51
CA ASN A 483 -20.94 -22.87 29.12
C ASN A 483 -20.83 -22.95 27.60
N PRO A 484 -19.62 -23.10 27.04
CA PRO A 484 -18.33 -23.30 27.72
C PRO A 484 -17.56 -21.98 27.99
N SER A 485 -17.29 -21.67 29.25
CA SER A 485 -16.27 -20.65 29.60
C SER A 485 -14.87 -21.28 29.61
N HIS A 486 -13.89 -20.57 29.04
CA HIS A 486 -12.47 -20.93 29.01
C HIS A 486 -11.59 -20.01 29.87
N LEU A 487 -12.19 -19.00 30.52
CA LEU A 487 -11.45 -17.98 31.24
C LEU A 487 -10.82 -18.56 32.52
N ILE A 488 -9.51 -18.32 32.68
CA ILE A 488 -8.68 -18.79 33.80
C ILE A 488 -8.23 -17.62 34.66
N GLU A 489 -7.99 -16.45 34.05
CA GLU A 489 -7.57 -15.23 34.72
C GLU A 489 -8.44 -14.04 34.31
N LEU A 490 -8.95 -13.32 35.32
CA LEU A 490 -9.71 -12.10 35.18
C LEU A 490 -9.12 -11.04 36.11
N ASN A 491 -8.70 -9.90 35.56
CA ASN A 491 -8.24 -8.76 36.33
C ASN A 491 -9.16 -7.55 36.12
N LEU A 492 -9.77 -7.08 37.20
CA LEU A 492 -10.67 -5.94 37.32
C LEU A 492 -10.12 -4.87 38.29
N SER A 493 -8.85 -4.95 38.69
CA SER A 493 -8.22 -4.01 39.63
C SER A 493 -8.40 -2.55 39.18
N LEU A 494 -8.32 -1.60 40.10
CA LEU A 494 -8.39 -0.16 39.76
C LEU A 494 -9.72 0.31 39.15
N ASN A 495 -10.81 -0.46 39.28
CA ASN A 495 -12.17 -0.02 38.90
C ASN A 495 -12.98 0.54 40.08
N ASN A 496 -12.35 0.78 41.25
CA ASN A 496 -13.02 1.22 42.48
C ASN A 496 -14.18 0.31 42.92
N LEU A 497 -14.08 -0.99 42.63
CA LEU A 497 -15.09 -1.98 42.98
C LEU A 497 -15.06 -2.30 44.49
N MET A 498 -16.23 -2.35 45.11
CA MET A 498 -16.40 -2.81 46.48
C MET A 498 -16.65 -4.33 46.50
N TYR A 499 -16.44 -4.96 47.65
CA TYR A 499 -16.71 -6.40 47.81
C TYR A 499 -18.15 -6.80 47.42
N SER A 500 -19.12 -5.92 47.68
CA SER A 500 -20.52 -6.12 47.29
C SER A 500 -20.76 -6.20 45.79
N ASP A 501 -19.87 -5.61 44.99
CA ASP A 501 -20.02 -5.50 43.54
C ASP A 501 -19.52 -6.76 42.84
N VAL A 502 -18.46 -7.37 43.38
CA VAL A 502 -17.82 -8.58 42.84
C VAL A 502 -18.30 -9.88 43.49
N LYS A 503 -19.22 -9.81 44.46
CA LYS A 503 -19.68 -10.97 45.23
C LYS A 503 -20.12 -12.13 44.33
N GLU A 504 -20.85 -11.85 43.25
CA GLU A 504 -21.32 -12.88 42.32
C GLU A 504 -20.17 -13.58 41.58
N LEU A 505 -19.10 -12.85 41.25
CA LEU A 505 -17.89 -13.39 40.62
C LEU A 505 -17.08 -14.24 41.62
N GLU A 506 -16.93 -13.78 42.87
CA GLU A 506 -16.28 -14.52 43.96
C GLU A 506 -17.01 -15.84 44.25
N ASP A 507 -18.34 -15.81 44.33
CA ASP A 507 -19.17 -17.00 44.53
C ASP A 507 -19.04 -17.97 43.34
N LEU A 508 -18.93 -17.44 42.11
CA LEU A 508 -18.71 -18.26 40.91
C LEU A 508 -17.33 -18.93 40.91
N VAL A 509 -16.26 -18.24 41.29
CA VAL A 509 -14.89 -18.79 41.38
C VAL A 509 -14.81 -19.96 42.36
N ARG A 510 -15.64 -19.96 43.41
CA ARG A 510 -15.73 -21.07 44.39
C ARG A 510 -16.49 -22.29 43.87
N SER A 511 -17.23 -22.15 42.77
CA SER A 511 -18.00 -23.25 42.18
C SER A 511 -17.07 -24.28 41.53
N PRO A 512 -17.28 -25.59 41.75
CA PRO A 512 -16.41 -26.65 41.21
C PRO A 512 -16.39 -26.72 39.68
N HIS A 513 -17.37 -26.11 39.01
CA HIS A 513 -17.49 -26.10 37.55
C HIS A 513 -16.89 -24.84 36.90
N CYS A 514 -16.40 -23.89 37.70
CA CYS A 514 -15.79 -22.66 37.19
C CYS A 514 -14.32 -22.90 36.83
N LYS A 515 -13.91 -22.50 35.62
CA LYS A 515 -12.49 -22.56 35.20
C LYS A 515 -11.67 -21.37 35.67
N LEU A 516 -12.31 -20.29 36.12
CA LEU A 516 -11.64 -19.07 36.57
C LEU A 516 -10.89 -19.35 37.86
N LYS A 517 -9.55 -19.34 37.80
CA LYS A 517 -8.67 -19.64 38.95
C LYS A 517 -8.15 -18.38 39.63
N LYS A 518 -8.04 -17.29 38.87
CA LYS A 518 -7.44 -16.04 39.34
C LYS A 518 -8.38 -14.88 39.04
N LEU A 519 -8.97 -14.34 40.09
CA LEU A 519 -9.76 -13.11 40.06
C LEU A 519 -9.00 -12.05 40.85
N ILE A 520 -8.61 -10.97 40.19
CA ILE A 520 -8.03 -9.78 40.83
C ILE A 520 -9.02 -8.64 40.66
N TRP A 521 -9.39 -7.94 41.73
CA TRP A 521 -10.33 -6.82 41.64
C TRP A 521 -10.01 -5.66 42.59
N LYS A 522 -9.03 -5.86 43.49
CA LYS A 522 -8.52 -4.83 44.39
C LYS A 522 -7.40 -4.04 43.73
#